data_AF-A0A9W9RKH6-F1
#
_entry.id   AF-A0A9W9RKH6-F1
#
_cell.length_a   1.000
_cell.length_b   1.000
_cell.length_c   1.000
_cell.angle_alpha   90.00
_cell.angle_beta   90.00
_cell.angle_gamma   90.00
#
_symmetry.space_group_name_H-M   'P 1'
#
loop_
_entity.id
_entity.type
_entity.pdbx_description
1 polymer ?
#
loop_
_entity_poly.entity_id
_entity_poly.type
_entity_poly.pdbx_seq_one_letter_code
_entity_poly.pdbx_strand_id
1 'polypeptide(L)'
;MTQDTQAKIDELKGSHSSVEIEYFSTGEVSNPKQPCSTRGHSQAPLLDGELMKPRSQQVLNGLAGALNDLASENKCTRCTVEDLATQITGHVREMREAKRNGEWTKEERKAMKAEFKAVFKPMKKEIKALWKAN
;
A
#
# COMPACT_ATOMS: atom_id res chain seq x y z
N MET A 1 14.74 -49.24 22.85
CA MET A 1 15.63 -48.09 22.71
C MET A 1 14.89 -47.01 21.94
N THR A 2 14.16 -46.13 22.62
CA THR A 2 13.49 -44.96 22.02
C THR A 2 12.97 -44.07 23.16
N GLN A 3 13.88 -43.40 23.87
CA GLN A 3 13.52 -42.35 24.83
C GLN A 3 14.25 -41.01 24.58
N ASP A 4 15.20 -40.95 23.62
CA ASP A 4 15.99 -39.74 23.37
C ASP A 4 15.46 -38.80 22.25
N THR A 5 14.36 -39.14 21.58
CA THR A 5 13.86 -38.31 20.46
C THR A 5 12.75 -37.34 20.84
N GLN A 6 12.26 -37.37 22.08
CA GLN A 6 11.15 -36.49 22.50
C GLN A 6 11.64 -35.17 23.12
N ALA A 7 12.86 -35.12 23.64
CA ALA A 7 13.41 -33.92 24.30
C ALA A 7 13.90 -32.83 23.32
N LYS A 8 14.00 -33.12 22.02
CA LYS A 8 14.49 -32.16 21.01
C LYS A 8 13.38 -31.42 20.24
N ILE A 9 12.11 -31.78 20.47
CA ILE A 9 10.95 -31.13 19.84
C ILE A 9 10.45 -29.93 20.67
N ASP A 10 10.72 -29.90 21.98
CA ASP A 10 10.26 -28.82 22.85
C ASP A 10 11.17 -27.57 22.87
N GLU A 11 12.33 -27.59 22.20
CA GLU A 11 13.17 -26.38 22.01
C GLU A 11 12.78 -25.53 20.78
N LEU A 12 11.95 -26.05 19.85
CA LEU A 12 11.50 -25.29 18.66
C LEU A 12 10.15 -24.56 18.87
N LYS A 13 9.55 -24.64 20.07
CA LYS A 13 8.33 -23.91 20.44
C LYS A 13 8.58 -22.46 20.91
N GLY A 14 9.78 -21.92 20.63
CA GLY A 14 10.25 -20.66 21.19
C GLY A 14 10.43 -19.50 20.20
N SER A 15 9.71 -19.41 19.08
CA SER A 15 9.61 -18.14 18.32
C SER A 15 8.61 -18.22 17.16
N HIS A 16 7.33 -18.38 17.48
CA HIS A 16 6.29 -17.91 16.57
C HIS A 16 5.76 -16.60 17.15
N SER A 17 6.29 -15.49 16.66
CA SER A 17 5.64 -14.19 16.81
C SER A 17 4.27 -14.31 16.16
N SER A 18 3.23 -14.45 16.98
CA SER A 18 1.85 -14.33 16.57
C SER A 18 1.68 -12.94 15.95
N VAL A 19 1.61 -12.89 14.64
CA VAL A 19 1.08 -11.71 13.94
C VAL A 19 -0.43 -11.81 14.12
N GLU A 20 -0.95 -11.11 15.13
CA GLU A 20 -2.37 -10.84 15.22
C GLU A 20 -2.75 -9.96 14.03
N ILE A 21 -3.26 -10.60 12.98
CA ILE A 21 -3.93 -9.90 11.89
C ILE A 21 -5.32 -9.55 12.42
N GLU A 22 -5.49 -8.33 12.94
CA GLU A 22 -6.80 -7.78 13.25
C GLU A 22 -7.61 -7.65 11.94
N TYR A 23 -8.63 -8.49 11.82
CA TYR A 23 -9.61 -8.43 10.75
C TYR A 23 -10.39 -7.11 10.84
N PHE A 24 -10.30 -6.27 9.81
CA PHE A 24 -11.13 -5.08 9.69
C PHE A 24 -12.58 -5.49 9.40
N SER A 25 -13.42 -5.41 10.43
CA SER A 25 -14.85 -5.71 10.34
C SER A 25 -15.54 -4.64 9.49
N THR A 26 -16.21 -5.06 8.41
CA THR A 26 -17.05 -4.21 7.57
C THR A 26 -18.34 -3.86 8.31
N GLY A 27 -18.24 -2.89 9.22
CA GLY A 27 -19.38 -2.14 9.74
C GLY A 27 -19.33 -0.73 9.17
N GLU A 28 -20.48 -0.22 8.72
CA GLU A 28 -20.64 1.17 8.29
C GLU A 28 -20.07 2.13 9.35
N VAL A 29 -18.97 2.81 9.02
CA VAL A 29 -18.50 3.95 9.82
C VAL A 29 -18.08 5.04 8.85
N SER A 30 -18.89 6.09 8.81
CA SER A 30 -18.46 7.45 8.49
C SER A 30 -17.35 7.87 9.47
N ASN A 31 -16.13 7.38 9.26
CA ASN A 31 -15.05 7.63 10.21
C ASN A 31 -14.42 9.00 9.87
N PRO A 32 -14.54 10.01 10.74
CA PRO A 32 -13.85 11.27 10.53
C PRO A 32 -12.35 11.01 10.60
N LYS A 33 -11.66 11.20 9.45
CA LYS A 33 -10.19 11.27 9.26
C LYS A 33 -9.41 11.05 10.56
N GLN A 34 -9.32 9.81 11.06
CA GLN A 34 -8.47 9.56 12.20
C GLN A 34 -7.03 9.76 11.73
N PRO A 35 -6.29 10.73 12.31
CA PRO A 35 -4.87 10.82 12.03
C PRO A 35 -4.23 9.49 12.40
N CYS A 36 -3.29 9.03 11.56
CA CYS A 36 -2.55 7.80 11.78
C CYS A 36 -2.05 7.75 13.23
N SER A 37 -2.54 6.80 14.03
CA SER A 37 -2.22 6.68 15.46
C SER A 37 -0.73 6.42 15.72
N THR A 38 0.02 6.06 14.66
CA THR A 38 1.44 5.71 14.72
C THR A 38 2.38 6.87 14.39
N ARG A 39 1.92 7.98 13.79
CA ARG A 39 2.77 9.10 13.37
C ARG A 39 2.00 10.41 13.49
N GLY A 40 2.64 11.47 14.00
CA GLY A 40 2.07 12.82 14.04
C GLY A 40 1.71 13.38 12.65
N HIS A 41 1.65 14.71 12.49
CA HIS A 41 1.37 15.33 11.18
C HIS A 41 2.11 14.62 10.02
N SER A 42 1.37 14.33 8.94
CA SER A 42 1.89 13.59 7.80
C SER A 42 3.21 14.20 7.31
N GLN A 43 4.18 13.33 7.01
CA GLN A 43 5.43 13.75 6.38
C GLN A 43 5.24 14.13 4.90
N ALA A 44 4.05 13.89 4.35
CA ALA A 44 3.67 14.20 2.98
C ALA A 44 2.22 14.73 2.88
N PRO A 45 1.93 15.92 3.45
CA PRO A 45 0.57 16.44 3.56
C PRO A 45 -0.10 16.72 2.21
N LEU A 46 0.65 17.09 1.15
CA LEU A 46 0.06 17.33 -0.17
C LEU A 46 -0.31 16.02 -0.85
N LEU A 47 0.52 14.98 -0.73
CA LEU A 47 0.17 13.64 -1.21
C LEU A 47 -1.06 13.10 -0.49
N ASP A 48 -1.11 13.23 0.84
CA ASP A 48 -2.27 12.78 1.60
C ASP A 48 -3.54 13.52 1.19
N GLY A 49 -3.46 14.84 1.02
CA GLY A 49 -4.58 15.64 0.52
C GLY A 49 -5.04 15.19 -0.86
N GLU A 50 -4.11 14.89 -1.78
CA GLU A 50 -4.43 14.38 -3.11
C GLU A 50 -5.07 12.99 -3.07
N LEU A 51 -4.58 12.09 -2.20
CA LEU A 51 -5.11 10.74 -2.03
C LEU A 51 -6.51 10.72 -1.39
N MET A 52 -6.84 11.75 -0.61
CA MET A 52 -8.18 11.92 -0.02
C MET A 52 -9.21 12.50 -1.00
N LYS A 53 -8.82 12.94 -2.20
CA LYS A 53 -9.79 13.40 -3.20
C LYS A 53 -10.67 12.23 -3.67
N PRO A 54 -11.97 12.45 -3.96
CA PRO A 54 -12.88 11.39 -4.39
C PRO A 54 -12.35 10.56 -5.58
N ARG A 55 -11.72 11.23 -6.54
CA ARG A 55 -11.07 10.59 -7.70
C ARG A 55 -10.00 9.58 -7.28
N SER A 56 -9.10 9.99 -6.40
CA SER A 56 -8.01 9.13 -5.91
C SER A 56 -8.56 7.98 -5.08
N GLN A 57 -9.58 8.22 -4.26
CA GLN A 57 -10.23 7.16 -3.49
C GLN A 57 -10.90 6.10 -4.36
N GLN A 58 -11.52 6.48 -5.48
CA GLN A 58 -12.10 5.51 -6.42
C GLN A 58 -11.02 4.56 -6.97
N VAL A 59 -9.86 5.09 -7.35
CA VAL A 59 -8.73 4.28 -7.80
C VAL A 59 -8.22 3.39 -6.67
N LEU A 60 -8.01 3.93 -5.47
CA LEU A 60 -7.54 3.16 -4.32
C LEU A 60 -8.48 1.99 -3.98
N ASN A 61 -9.79 2.21 -4.04
CA ASN A 61 -10.80 1.16 -3.82
C ASN A 61 -10.73 0.09 -4.92
N GLY A 62 -10.54 0.49 -6.18
CA GLY A 62 -10.33 -0.43 -7.29
C GLY A 62 -9.08 -1.30 -7.11
N LEU A 63 -7.96 -0.68 -6.71
CA LEU A 63 -6.72 -1.39 -6.41
C LEU A 63 -6.88 -2.36 -5.24
N ALA A 64 -7.56 -1.95 -4.17
CA ALA A 64 -7.84 -2.81 -3.03
C ALA A 64 -8.70 -4.02 -3.43
N GLY A 65 -9.72 -3.81 -4.27
CA GLY A 65 -10.54 -4.90 -4.81
C GLY A 65 -9.71 -5.90 -5.62
N ALA A 66 -8.88 -5.41 -6.54
CA ALA A 66 -8.04 -6.27 -7.36
C ALA A 66 -6.96 -7.02 -6.54
N LEU A 67 -6.43 -6.41 -5.47
CA LEU A 67 -5.53 -7.11 -4.54
C LEU A 67 -6.26 -8.22 -3.75
N ASN A 68 -7.50 -7.98 -3.33
CA ASN A 68 -8.33 -9.01 -2.70
C ASN A 68 -8.67 -10.15 -3.68
N ASP A 69 -8.91 -9.83 -4.95
CA ASP A 69 -9.13 -10.83 -5.99
C ASP A 69 -7.90 -11.72 -6.21
N LEU A 70 -6.68 -11.16 -6.11
CA LEU A 70 -5.43 -11.93 -6.13
C LEU A 70 -5.29 -12.84 -4.91
N ALA A 71 -5.57 -12.31 -3.72
CA ALA A 71 -5.43 -13.05 -2.47
C ALA A 71 -6.46 -14.19 -2.32
N SER A 72 -7.63 -14.03 -2.94
CA SER A 72 -8.72 -15.01 -2.87
C SER A 72 -8.69 -16.05 -3.99
N GLU A 73 -7.73 -15.97 -4.92
CA GLU A 73 -7.59 -16.85 -6.10
C GLU A 73 -8.86 -16.99 -6.97
N ASN A 74 -9.84 -16.09 -6.77
CA ASN A 74 -11.15 -16.17 -7.42
C ASN A 74 -11.12 -15.73 -8.89
N LYS A 75 -10.05 -15.06 -9.31
CA LYS A 75 -9.90 -14.51 -10.66
C LYS A 75 -8.54 -14.87 -11.25
N CYS A 76 -8.48 -14.86 -12.57
CA CYS A 76 -7.23 -15.06 -13.31
C CYS A 76 -6.18 -14.03 -12.88
N THR A 77 -5.08 -14.50 -12.29
CA THR A 77 -3.95 -13.68 -11.83
C THR A 77 -3.45 -12.74 -12.93
N ARG A 78 -3.35 -13.22 -14.17
CA ARG A 78 -2.90 -12.40 -15.30
C ARG A 78 -3.84 -11.22 -15.54
N CYS A 79 -5.14 -11.49 -15.61
CA CYS A 79 -6.15 -10.45 -15.84
C CYS A 79 -6.17 -9.44 -14.69
N THR A 80 -6.03 -9.90 -13.45
CA THR A 80 -6.01 -9.00 -12.28
C THR A 80 -4.76 -8.13 -12.25
N VAL A 81 -3.59 -8.66 -12.62
CA VAL A 81 -2.35 -7.87 -12.74
C VAL A 81 -2.45 -6.84 -13.88
N GLU A 82 -3.03 -7.21 -15.02
CA GLU A 82 -3.28 -6.29 -16.14
C GLU A 82 -4.24 -5.15 -15.74
N ASP A 83 -5.29 -5.47 -14.99
CA ASP A 83 -6.24 -4.47 -14.46
C ASP A 83 -5.56 -3.53 -13.47
N LEU A 84 -4.82 -4.06 -12.49
CA LEU A 84 -4.00 -3.26 -11.56
C LEU A 84 -3.06 -2.30 -12.30
N ALA A 85 -2.33 -2.80 -13.30
CA ALA A 85 -1.41 -1.98 -14.09
C ALA A 85 -2.16 -0.86 -14.84
N THR A 86 -3.34 -1.15 -15.36
CA THR A 86 -4.19 -0.19 -16.07
C THR A 86 -4.69 0.90 -15.14
N GLN A 87 -5.21 0.54 -13.97
CA GLN A 87 -5.70 1.49 -12.96
C GLN A 87 -4.58 2.42 -12.46
N ILE A 88 -3.41 1.85 -12.11
CA ILE A 88 -2.24 2.64 -11.67
C ILE A 88 -1.80 3.60 -12.78
N THR A 89 -1.66 3.10 -14.01
CA THR A 89 -1.18 3.91 -15.13
C THR A 89 -2.18 5.02 -15.49
N GLY A 90 -3.48 4.70 -15.46
CA GLY A 90 -4.57 5.66 -15.62
C GLY A 90 -4.42 6.80 -14.62
N HIS A 91 -4.39 6.48 -13.33
CA HIS A 91 -4.28 7.49 -12.29
C HIS A 91 -3.01 8.36 -12.39
N VAL A 92 -1.87 7.77 -12.77
CA VAL A 92 -0.64 8.54 -13.00
C VAL A 92 -0.78 9.50 -14.19
N ARG A 93 -1.46 9.11 -15.26
CA ARG A 93 -1.73 10.01 -16.41
C ARG A 93 -2.61 11.18 -15.97
N GLU A 94 -3.66 10.88 -15.24
CA GLU A 94 -4.59 11.84 -14.68
C GLU A 94 -3.91 12.89 -13.79
N MET A 95 -3.04 12.45 -12.87
CA MET A 95 -2.25 13.38 -12.04
C MET A 95 -1.32 14.26 -12.88
N ARG A 96 -0.76 13.72 -13.98
CA ARG A 96 0.07 14.51 -14.90
C ARG A 96 -0.75 15.54 -15.66
N GLU A 97 -1.99 15.23 -16.00
CA GLU A 97 -2.92 16.15 -16.67
C GLU A 97 -3.35 17.26 -15.71
N ALA A 98 -3.76 16.93 -14.48
CA ALA A 98 -4.05 17.92 -13.43
C ALA A 98 -2.87 18.91 -13.23
N LYS A 99 -1.64 18.37 -13.18
CA LYS A 99 -0.41 19.17 -13.13
C LYS A 99 -0.22 20.09 -14.34
N ARG A 100 -0.59 19.64 -15.56
CA ARG A 100 -0.48 20.43 -16.80
C ARG A 100 -1.55 21.52 -16.87
N ASN A 101 -2.76 21.21 -16.41
CA ASN A 101 -3.92 22.10 -16.43
C ASN A 101 -3.83 23.24 -15.40
N GLY A 102 -2.79 23.26 -14.57
CA GLY A 102 -2.56 24.33 -13.62
C GLY A 102 -3.33 24.20 -12.32
N GLU A 103 -3.89 23.01 -12.02
CA GLU A 103 -4.59 22.73 -10.75
C GLU A 103 -3.66 22.88 -9.53
N TRP A 104 -2.35 22.89 -9.76
CA TRP A 104 -1.33 23.15 -8.73
C TRP A 104 -0.55 24.42 -9.05
N THR A 105 -0.35 25.24 -8.03
CA THR A 105 0.61 26.35 -8.02
C THR A 105 2.05 25.82 -8.24
N LYS A 106 2.98 26.73 -8.51
CA LYS A 106 4.40 26.37 -8.73
C LYS A 106 5.02 25.81 -7.45
N GLU A 107 4.61 26.32 -6.31
CA GLU A 107 5.03 25.96 -4.97
C GLU A 107 4.51 24.58 -4.61
N GLU A 108 3.21 24.32 -4.82
CA GLU A 108 2.60 23.00 -4.62
C GLU A 108 3.22 21.95 -5.54
N ARG A 109 3.49 22.27 -6.81
CA ARG A 109 4.20 21.36 -7.74
C ARG A 109 5.58 20.96 -7.23
N LYS A 110 6.32 21.91 -6.63
CA LYS A 110 7.65 21.64 -6.08
C LYS A 110 7.56 20.79 -4.81
N ALA A 111 6.67 21.14 -3.90
CA ALA A 111 6.45 20.44 -2.64
C ALA A 111 5.95 19.01 -2.89
N MET A 112 4.92 18.82 -3.71
CA MET A 112 4.42 17.49 -4.06
C MET A 112 5.46 16.62 -4.77
N LYS A 113 6.32 17.22 -5.62
CA LYS A 113 7.45 16.49 -6.21
C LYS A 113 8.49 16.06 -5.16
N ALA A 114 8.71 16.88 -4.14
CA ALA A 114 9.62 16.56 -3.05
C ALA A 114 9.05 15.42 -2.18
N GLU A 115 7.78 15.53 -1.79
CA GLU A 115 7.05 14.49 -1.06
C GLU A 115 7.03 13.18 -1.84
N PHE A 116 6.70 13.20 -3.13
CA PHE A 116 6.68 11.99 -3.96
C PHE A 116 8.06 11.34 -4.05
N LYS A 117 9.13 12.15 -4.16
CA LYS A 117 10.50 11.61 -4.13
C LYS A 117 10.86 11.03 -2.78
N ALA A 118 10.40 11.62 -1.68
CA ALA A 118 10.68 11.13 -0.33
C ALA A 118 10.02 9.76 -0.10
N VAL A 119 8.79 9.56 -0.60
CA VAL A 119 8.06 8.29 -0.49
C VAL A 119 8.57 7.25 -1.49
N PHE A 120 8.75 7.63 -2.76
CA PHE A 120 9.03 6.68 -3.83
C PHE A 120 10.48 6.18 -3.85
N LYS A 121 11.47 6.99 -3.44
CA LYS A 121 12.89 6.59 -3.49
C LYS A 121 13.19 5.39 -2.56
N PRO A 122 12.79 5.39 -1.28
CA PRO A 122 12.97 4.24 -0.40
C PRO A 122 12.27 2.99 -0.95
N MET A 123 11.00 3.11 -1.34
CA MET A 123 10.21 2.02 -1.92
C MET A 123 10.89 1.39 -3.15
N LYS A 124 11.37 2.23 -4.09
CA LYS A 124 12.12 1.76 -5.26
C LYS A 124 13.40 1.02 -4.87
N LYS A 125 14.10 1.48 -3.83
CA LYS A 125 15.32 0.82 -3.34
C LYS A 125 15.00 -0.56 -2.79
N GLU A 126 13.94 -0.68 -2.01
CA GLU A 126 13.46 -1.94 -1.44
C GLU A 126 13.03 -2.93 -2.51
N ILE A 127 12.18 -2.52 -3.47
CA ILE A 127 11.75 -3.36 -4.59
C ILE A 127 12.95 -3.87 -5.39
N LYS A 128 13.92 -2.98 -5.68
CA LYS A 128 15.16 -3.39 -6.37
C LYS A 128 16.01 -4.36 -5.56
N ALA A 129 16.01 -4.25 -4.23
CA ALA A 129 16.74 -5.17 -3.38
C ALA A 129 16.09 -6.56 -3.41
N LEU A 130 14.76 -6.64 -3.30
CA LEU A 130 13.99 -7.88 -3.42
C LEU A 130 14.24 -8.57 -4.76
N TRP A 131 14.24 -7.83 -5.86
CA TRP A 131 14.49 -8.39 -7.20
C TRP A 131 15.93 -8.81 -7.46
N LYS A 132 16.90 -8.34 -6.66
CA LYS A 132 18.29 -8.80 -6.76
C LYS A 132 18.59 -10.00 -5.86
N ALA A 133 17.70 -10.28 -4.92
CA ALA A 133 17.82 -11.39 -3.97
C ALA A 133 17.17 -12.68 -4.49
N ASN A 134 16.32 -12.58 -5.53
CA ASN A 134 15.82 -13.68 -6.36
C ASN A 134 16.62 -13.80 -7.65
#